data_AF-A0A838XTY5-F1
#
_entry.id   AF-A0A838XTY5-F1
#
_cell.length_a   1.000
_cell.length_b   1.000
_cell.length_c   1.000
_cell.angle_alpha   90.00
_cell.angle_beta   90.00
_cell.angle_gamma   90.00
#
_symmetry.space_group_name_H-M   'P 1'
#
loop_
_entity.id
_entity.type
_entity.pdbx_description
1 polymer ?
#
loop_
_entity_poly.entity_id
_entity_poly.type
_entity_poly.pdbx_seq_one_letter_code
_entity_poly.pdbx_strand_id
1 'polypeptide(L)'
;MTDVTPIFDEEYLEGLVSHFDDSAFQSSFNNYERPDSEQLVQLKLGSMLGYEKWVSGLEPDVANLATSNQVEPASRVFDRWLAYVVTAYPHRPVELRDLFLMSTSALWARRPTELRHVLRLGPISAIIDLAASSDQGWPSRVREAVSRALMLVARQSGRGDVENARSCLNELRNLQRLAEVDWLKEAERPQQTALELLALYHCAQATDLLP
;
A
#
# COMPACT_ATOMS: atom_id res chain seq x y z
N MET A 1 -21.46 15.88 -10.86
CA MET A 1 -20.53 15.91 -9.71
C MET A 1 -20.99 14.80 -8.79
N THR A 2 -20.10 13.88 -8.44
CA THR A 2 -20.40 12.77 -7.51
C THR A 2 -20.82 13.34 -6.17
N ASP A 3 -21.94 12.89 -5.63
CA ASP A 3 -22.32 13.24 -4.26
C ASP A 3 -21.36 12.53 -3.28
N VAL A 4 -20.65 13.31 -2.48
CA VAL A 4 -19.58 12.86 -1.58
C VAL A 4 -20.13 12.64 -0.16
N THR A 5 -21.33 13.15 0.12
CA THR A 5 -22.00 13.02 1.42
C THR A 5 -22.11 11.57 1.92
N PRO A 6 -22.43 10.57 1.07
CA PRO A 6 -22.56 9.18 1.51
C PRO A 6 -21.24 8.55 2.00
N ILE A 7 -20.08 9.12 1.64
CA ILE A 7 -18.78 8.54 1.97
C ILE A 7 -18.46 8.63 3.46
N PHE A 8 -19.14 9.52 4.19
CA PHE A 8 -18.99 9.66 5.64
C PHE A 8 -19.92 8.73 6.44
N ASP A 9 -20.85 8.05 5.77
CA ASP A 9 -21.78 7.11 6.38
C ASP A 9 -21.17 5.69 6.37
N GLU A 10 -20.87 5.17 7.56
CA GLU A 10 -20.26 3.84 7.71
C GLU A 10 -21.23 2.72 7.29
N GLU A 11 -22.53 2.86 7.55
CA GLU A 11 -23.54 1.85 7.17
C GLU A 11 -23.70 1.80 5.66
N TYR A 12 -23.67 2.96 5.00
CA TYR A 12 -23.68 3.05 3.54
C TYR A 12 -22.48 2.33 2.91
N LEU A 13 -21.27 2.58 3.42
CA LEU A 13 -20.05 1.94 2.90
C LEU A 13 -20.05 0.42 3.15
N GLU A 14 -20.54 -0.05 4.30
CA GLU A 14 -20.70 -1.49 4.57
C GLU A 14 -21.76 -2.12 3.65
N GLY A 15 -22.84 -1.40 3.37
CA GLY A 15 -23.83 -1.80 2.37
C GLY A 15 -23.24 -1.93 0.97
N LEU A 16 -22.36 -1.02 0.55
CA LEU A 16 -21.64 -1.13 -0.72
C LEU A 16 -20.73 -2.34 -0.77
N VAL A 17 -20.00 -2.64 0.31
CA VAL A 17 -19.16 -3.85 0.39
C VAL A 17 -20.00 -5.11 0.18
N SER A 18 -21.09 -5.25 0.94
CA SER A 18 -22.00 -6.40 0.79
C SER A 18 -22.59 -6.49 -0.61
N HIS A 19 -22.99 -5.36 -1.20
CA HIS A 19 -23.52 -5.32 -2.56
C HIS A 19 -22.49 -5.80 -3.59
N PHE A 20 -21.23 -5.38 -3.45
CA PHE A 20 -20.17 -5.80 -4.36
C PHE A 20 -19.80 -7.27 -4.18
N ASP A 21 -19.76 -7.78 -2.95
CA ASP A 21 -19.54 -9.20 -2.69
C ASP A 21 -20.65 -10.07 -3.32
N ASP A 22 -21.91 -9.67 -3.16
CA ASP A 22 -23.06 -10.34 -3.78
C ASP A 22 -22.97 -10.28 -5.31
N SER A 23 -22.61 -9.12 -5.87
CA SER A 23 -22.46 -8.95 -7.31
C SER A 23 -21.32 -9.80 -7.87
N ALA A 24 -20.20 -9.89 -7.15
CA ALA A 24 -19.05 -10.73 -7.51
C ALA A 24 -19.44 -12.20 -7.50
N PHE A 25 -20.18 -12.64 -6.47
CA PHE A 25 -20.73 -13.99 -6.41
C PHE A 25 -21.68 -14.27 -7.58
N GLN A 26 -22.63 -13.39 -7.86
CA GLN A 26 -23.58 -13.56 -8.97
C GLN A 26 -22.91 -13.56 -10.35
N SER A 27 -21.86 -12.74 -10.54
CA SER A 27 -21.08 -12.69 -11.79
C SER A 27 -20.36 -13.99 -12.12
N SER A 28 -20.15 -14.87 -11.13
CA SER A 28 -19.61 -16.22 -11.37
C SER A 28 -20.61 -17.15 -12.06
N PHE A 29 -21.92 -16.82 -12.01
CA PHE A 29 -23.00 -17.61 -12.60
C PHE A 29 -23.62 -16.99 -13.86
N ASN A 30 -23.58 -15.66 -14.03
CA ASN A 30 -24.21 -14.94 -15.14
C ASN A 30 -23.25 -13.95 -15.85
N ASN A 31 -23.52 -13.64 -17.13
CA ASN A 31 -22.77 -12.63 -17.88
C ASN A 31 -22.96 -11.22 -17.27
N TYR A 32 -21.83 -10.59 -17.00
CA TYR A 32 -21.59 -9.35 -16.25
C TYR A 32 -22.55 -8.17 -16.50
N GLU A 33 -23.06 -7.60 -15.41
CA GLU A 33 -23.44 -6.18 -15.35
C GLU A 33 -22.21 -5.37 -14.91
N ARG A 34 -21.93 -4.25 -15.57
CA ARG A 34 -20.79 -3.39 -15.22
C ARG A 34 -21.09 -2.69 -13.89
N PRO A 35 -20.20 -2.75 -12.89
CA PRO A 35 -20.42 -2.08 -11.61
C PRO A 35 -20.54 -0.58 -11.80
N ASP A 36 -21.37 0.05 -10.97
CA ASP A 36 -21.56 1.50 -11.01
C ASP A 36 -20.24 2.20 -10.67
N SER A 37 -19.75 2.99 -11.63
CA SER A 37 -18.50 3.74 -11.50
C SER A 37 -18.54 4.76 -10.37
N GLU A 38 -19.71 5.30 -10.03
CA GLU A 38 -19.87 6.28 -8.96
C GLU A 38 -19.68 5.60 -7.60
N GLN A 39 -20.33 4.45 -7.39
CA GLN A 39 -20.19 3.64 -6.18
C GLN A 39 -18.75 3.15 -5.98
N LEU A 40 -18.04 2.77 -7.05
CA LEU A 40 -16.62 2.40 -6.97
C LEU A 40 -15.74 3.58 -6.54
N VAL A 41 -16.03 4.79 -7.01
CA VAL A 41 -15.31 6.01 -6.58
C VAL A 41 -15.60 6.30 -5.12
N GLN A 42 -16.86 6.20 -4.68
CA GLN A 42 -17.26 6.41 -3.30
C GLN A 42 -16.58 5.39 -2.37
N LEU A 43 -16.54 4.11 -2.76
CA LEU A 43 -15.86 3.07 -2.00
C LEU A 43 -14.35 3.30 -1.91
N LYS A 44 -13.69 3.70 -3.01
CA LYS A 44 -12.26 4.07 -2.98
C LYS A 44 -12.00 5.21 -1.99
N LEU A 45 -12.76 6.30 -2.10
CA LEU A 45 -12.59 7.47 -1.24
C LEU A 45 -12.91 7.15 0.22
N GLY A 46 -13.96 6.38 0.48
CA GLY A 46 -14.34 5.92 1.82
C GLY A 46 -13.30 4.98 2.43
N SER A 47 -12.65 4.14 1.62
CA SER A 47 -11.52 3.31 2.04
C SER A 47 -10.29 4.15 2.39
N MET A 48 -10.01 5.21 1.62
CA MET A 48 -8.92 6.14 1.92
C MET A 48 -9.15 6.93 3.21
N LEU A 49 -10.35 7.49 3.41
CA LEU A 49 -10.70 8.21 4.63
C LEU A 49 -10.72 7.29 5.86
N GLY A 50 -11.26 6.07 5.70
CA GLY A 50 -11.23 5.06 6.74
C GLY A 50 -9.81 4.67 7.15
N TYR A 51 -8.91 4.51 6.16
CA TYR A 51 -7.49 4.27 6.41
C TYR A 51 -6.84 5.42 7.18
N GLU A 52 -7.07 6.67 6.77
CA GLU A 52 -6.51 7.85 7.44
C GLU A 52 -7.01 7.98 8.88
N LYS A 53 -8.32 7.79 9.12
CA LYS A 53 -8.93 7.78 10.46
C LYS A 53 -8.31 6.69 11.34
N TRP A 54 -8.13 5.49 10.77
CA TRP A 54 -7.49 4.37 11.47
C TRP A 54 -6.03 4.66 11.81
N VAL A 55 -5.21 5.09 10.85
CA VAL A 55 -3.79 5.39 11.07
C VAL A 55 -3.60 6.53 12.06
N SER A 56 -4.45 7.55 12.02
CA SER A 56 -4.42 8.67 12.98
C SER A 56 -4.78 8.24 14.40
N GLY A 57 -5.50 7.12 14.55
CA GLY A 57 -5.83 6.50 15.84
C GLY A 57 -4.77 5.51 16.34
N LEU A 58 -3.69 5.29 15.58
CA LEU A 58 -2.56 4.48 16.04
C LEU A 58 -1.71 5.32 17.00
N GLU A 59 -1.78 4.99 18.29
CA GLU A 59 -0.82 5.53 19.27
C GLU A 59 0.58 4.97 18.94
N PRO A 60 1.65 5.79 19.02
CA PRO A 60 3.02 5.39 18.68
C PRO A 60 3.64 4.40 19.67
N ASP A 61 2.86 3.79 20.57
CA ASP A 61 3.35 2.90 21.60
C ASP A 61 3.67 1.52 20.98
N VAL A 62 4.86 1.44 20.40
CA VAL A 62 5.40 0.31 19.60
C VAL A 62 5.42 -1.00 20.40
N ALA A 63 5.35 -0.93 21.74
CA ALA A 63 5.28 -2.09 22.62
C ALA A 63 3.96 -2.88 22.51
N ASN A 64 2.88 -2.27 22.00
CA ASN A 64 1.53 -2.82 22.00
C ASN A 64 0.89 -2.88 20.60
N LEU A 65 1.70 -3.09 19.55
CA LEU A 65 1.30 -3.31 18.15
C LEU A 65 0.28 -4.47 17.93
N ALA A 66 -0.09 -5.18 19.00
CA ALA A 66 -0.92 -6.37 18.98
C ALA A 66 -2.15 -6.28 19.90
N THR A 67 -2.55 -5.09 20.37
CA THR A 67 -3.81 -4.96 21.11
C THR A 67 -4.99 -5.30 20.20
N SER A 68 -5.91 -6.15 20.69
CA SER A 68 -7.07 -6.62 19.91
C SER A 68 -7.93 -5.49 19.34
N ASN A 69 -7.91 -4.31 19.98
CA ASN A 69 -8.76 -3.18 19.64
C ASN A 69 -8.42 -2.55 18.26
N GLN A 70 -7.22 -2.77 17.71
CA GLN A 70 -6.83 -2.18 16.41
C GLN A 70 -6.97 -3.15 15.22
N VAL A 71 -7.26 -4.43 15.49
CA VAL A 71 -7.43 -5.44 14.43
C VAL A 71 -8.76 -5.25 13.70
N GLU A 72 -9.83 -4.91 14.44
CA GLU A 72 -11.17 -4.74 13.87
C GLU A 72 -11.28 -3.52 12.93
N PRO A 73 -10.81 -2.30 13.30
CA PRO A 73 -10.79 -1.17 12.38
C PRO A 73 -9.96 -1.45 11.11
N ALA A 74 -8.79 -2.09 11.27
CA ALA A 74 -7.95 -2.48 10.13
C ALA A 74 -8.65 -3.50 9.22
N SER A 75 -9.41 -4.45 9.80
CA SER A 75 -10.19 -5.42 9.02
C SER A 75 -11.25 -4.73 8.19
N ARG A 76 -12.02 -3.79 8.76
CA ARG A 76 -13.04 -3.05 8.01
C ARG A 76 -12.44 -2.24 6.86
N VAL A 77 -11.30 -1.59 7.09
CA VAL A 77 -10.57 -0.88 6.04
C VAL A 77 -10.10 -1.85 4.95
N PHE A 78 -9.58 -3.02 5.35
CA PHE A 78 -9.18 -4.05 4.41
C PHE A 78 -10.36 -4.59 3.58
N ASP A 79 -11.50 -4.87 4.19
CA ASP A 79 -12.71 -5.37 3.50
C ASP A 79 -13.19 -4.37 2.43
N ARG A 80 -13.18 -3.07 2.74
CA ARG A 80 -13.53 -2.02 1.77
C ARG A 80 -12.54 -1.95 0.61
N TRP A 81 -11.24 -2.01 0.90
CA TRP A 81 -10.21 -2.06 -0.14
C TRP A 81 -10.31 -3.32 -1.00
N LEU A 82 -10.59 -4.47 -0.37
CA LEU A 82 -10.75 -5.75 -1.04
C LEU A 82 -11.92 -5.70 -2.02
N ALA A 83 -13.10 -5.27 -1.56
CA ALA A 83 -14.28 -5.11 -2.40
C ALA A 83 -14.02 -4.15 -3.56
N TYR A 84 -13.36 -3.01 -3.31
CA TYR A 84 -12.97 -2.07 -4.37
C TYR A 84 -12.02 -2.73 -5.38
N VAL A 85 -10.92 -3.35 -4.92
CA VAL A 85 -9.89 -3.91 -5.82
C VAL A 85 -10.46 -5.03 -6.67
N VAL A 86 -11.20 -5.97 -6.06
CA VAL A 86 -11.80 -7.13 -6.74
C VAL A 86 -12.84 -6.67 -7.78
N THR A 87 -13.64 -5.66 -7.45
CA THR A 87 -14.68 -5.18 -8.36
C THR A 87 -14.14 -4.25 -9.44
N ALA A 88 -13.12 -3.45 -9.12
CA ALA A 88 -12.55 -2.47 -10.04
C ALA A 88 -11.62 -3.10 -11.08
N TYR A 89 -10.80 -4.10 -10.74
CA TYR A 89 -9.74 -4.58 -11.63
C TYR A 89 -10.20 -5.06 -13.02
N PRO A 90 -11.41 -5.64 -13.23
CA PRO A 90 -11.86 -6.02 -14.57
C PRO A 90 -12.26 -4.82 -15.44
N HIS A 91 -12.53 -3.67 -14.83
CA HIS A 91 -13.20 -2.54 -15.48
C HIS A 91 -12.44 -1.21 -15.42
N ARG A 92 -11.47 -1.10 -14.50
CA ARG A 92 -10.72 0.12 -14.20
C ARG A 92 -9.28 -0.24 -13.82
N PRO A 93 -8.29 0.57 -14.21
CA PRO A 93 -6.93 0.40 -13.71
C PRO A 93 -6.90 0.62 -12.20
N VAL A 94 -6.47 -0.41 -11.46
CA VAL A 94 -6.14 -0.32 -10.04
C VAL A 94 -4.71 0.21 -9.92
N GLU A 95 -4.49 1.18 -9.04
CA GLU A 95 -3.18 1.80 -8.86
C GLU A 95 -2.33 1.01 -7.85
N LEU A 96 -1.00 1.07 -8.00
CA LEU A 96 -0.06 0.48 -7.04
C LEU A 96 -0.29 1.02 -5.60
N ARG A 97 -0.69 2.30 -5.49
CA ARG A 97 -1.03 2.93 -4.21
C ARG A 97 -2.24 2.25 -3.54
N ASP A 98 -3.28 1.94 -4.31
CA ASP A 98 -4.48 1.27 -3.80
C ASP A 98 -4.10 -0.11 -3.23
N LEU A 99 -3.27 -0.85 -3.97
CA LEU A 99 -2.75 -2.16 -3.55
C LEU A 99 -1.85 -2.06 -2.30
N PHE A 100 -1.06 -1.00 -2.16
CA PHE A 100 -0.24 -0.77 -0.97
C PHE A 100 -1.09 -0.51 0.28
N LEU A 101 -2.12 0.32 0.19
CA LEU A 101 -3.04 0.61 1.30
C LEU A 101 -3.83 -0.64 1.71
N MET A 102 -4.30 -1.42 0.73
CA MET A 102 -4.92 -2.73 0.96
C MET A 102 -3.94 -3.70 1.65
N SER A 103 -2.69 -3.77 1.18
CA SER A 103 -1.70 -4.69 1.74
C SER A 103 -1.35 -4.36 3.19
N THR A 104 -1.17 -3.08 3.51
CA THR A 104 -0.85 -2.65 4.88
C THR A 104 -2.01 -2.89 5.84
N SER A 105 -3.25 -2.59 5.43
CA SER A 105 -4.45 -2.90 6.24
C SER A 105 -4.64 -4.40 6.45
N ALA A 106 -4.44 -5.23 5.42
CA ALA A 106 -4.55 -6.69 5.54
C ALA A 106 -3.52 -7.31 6.50
N LEU A 107 -2.27 -6.83 6.44
CA LEU A 107 -1.20 -7.29 7.33
C LEU A 107 -1.52 -6.93 8.78
N TRP A 108 -2.06 -5.73 9.03
CA TRP A 108 -2.47 -5.31 10.36
C TRP A 108 -3.69 -6.05 10.87
N ALA A 109 -4.67 -6.29 9.99
CA ALA A 109 -5.86 -7.10 10.26
C ALA A 109 -5.54 -8.60 10.46
N ARG A 110 -4.28 -9.01 10.30
CA ARG A 110 -3.81 -10.41 10.38
C ARG A 110 -4.52 -11.33 9.37
N ARG A 111 -4.79 -10.84 8.16
CA ARG A 111 -5.41 -11.58 7.05
C ARG A 111 -4.44 -11.84 5.88
N PRO A 112 -3.25 -12.43 6.12
CA PRO A 112 -2.24 -12.60 5.08
C PRO A 112 -2.65 -13.60 3.99
N THR A 113 -3.51 -14.57 4.30
CA THR A 113 -3.96 -15.59 3.33
C THR A 113 -4.80 -14.97 2.23
N GLU A 114 -5.71 -14.07 2.59
CA GLU A 114 -6.59 -13.38 1.66
C GLU A 114 -5.79 -12.38 0.83
N LEU A 115 -4.90 -11.63 1.48
CA LEU A 115 -3.95 -10.75 0.80
C LEU A 115 -3.17 -11.51 -0.28
N ARG A 116 -2.61 -12.68 0.07
CA ARG A 116 -1.89 -13.52 -0.90
C ARG A 116 -2.75 -13.94 -2.07
N HIS A 117 -4.02 -14.29 -1.84
CA HIS A 117 -4.91 -14.70 -2.90
C HIS A 117 -5.12 -13.56 -3.90
N VAL A 118 -5.41 -12.36 -3.40
CA VAL A 118 -5.64 -11.16 -4.23
C VAL A 118 -4.39 -10.76 -5.00
N LEU A 119 -3.23 -10.70 -4.35
CA LEU A 119 -1.96 -10.32 -5.00
C LEU A 119 -1.52 -11.31 -6.10
N ARG A 120 -2.09 -12.51 -6.14
CA ARG A 120 -1.82 -13.54 -7.17
C ARG A 120 -2.78 -13.46 -8.36
N LEU A 121 -3.82 -12.63 -8.30
CA LEU A 121 -4.70 -12.44 -9.45
C LEU A 121 -3.89 -11.85 -10.61
N GLY A 122 -4.00 -12.44 -11.81
CA GLY A 122 -3.14 -12.12 -12.95
C GLY A 122 -2.98 -10.62 -13.24
N PRO A 123 -4.08 -9.84 -13.34
CA PRO A 123 -4.01 -8.40 -13.54
C PRO A 123 -3.31 -7.64 -12.40
N ILE A 124 -3.49 -8.08 -11.15
CA ILE A 124 -2.87 -7.47 -9.98
C ILE A 124 -1.38 -7.80 -9.93
N SER A 125 -1.01 -9.05 -10.22
CA SER A 125 0.37 -9.50 -10.36
C SER A 125 1.12 -8.65 -11.38
N ALA A 126 0.50 -8.40 -12.54
CA ALA A 126 1.11 -7.59 -13.59
C ALA A 126 1.42 -6.14 -13.14
N ILE A 127 0.62 -5.55 -12.26
CA ILE A 127 0.88 -4.21 -11.70
C ILE A 127 2.10 -4.25 -10.77
N ILE A 128 2.23 -5.31 -9.96
CA ILE A 128 3.35 -5.48 -9.01
C ILE A 128 4.66 -5.74 -9.77
N ASP A 129 4.59 -6.55 -10.83
CA ASP A 129 5.75 -7.01 -11.61
C ASP A 129 6.19 -6.01 -12.70
N LEU A 130 5.39 -4.95 -12.96
CA LEU A 130 5.76 -3.87 -13.88
C LEU A 130 7.09 -3.25 -13.43
N ALA A 131 7.98 -2.81 -14.33
CA ALA A 131 9.23 -2.14 -13.93
C ALA A 131 8.97 -0.75 -13.33
N ALA A 132 9.86 -0.24 -12.49
CA ALA A 132 9.72 1.11 -11.93
C ALA A 132 9.98 2.13 -13.03
N SER A 133 9.20 3.21 -13.06
CA SER A 133 9.44 4.27 -14.05
C SER A 133 10.65 5.11 -13.63
N SER A 134 11.63 5.24 -14.52
CA SER A 134 12.81 6.10 -14.31
C SER A 134 12.49 7.59 -14.27
N ASP A 135 11.33 7.97 -14.81
CA ASP A 135 10.97 9.36 -15.10
C ASP A 135 10.29 10.06 -13.91
N GLN A 136 10.11 9.34 -12.80
CA GLN A 136 9.49 9.88 -11.59
C GLN A 136 10.51 10.54 -10.66
N GLY A 137 10.06 11.57 -9.94
CA GLY A 137 10.85 12.21 -8.88
C GLY A 137 11.23 11.23 -7.77
N TRP A 138 12.33 11.53 -7.07
CA TRP A 138 12.92 10.67 -6.03
C TRP A 138 11.89 10.11 -5.02
N PRO A 139 11.02 10.91 -4.38
CA PRO A 139 10.08 10.39 -3.38
C PRO A 139 9.09 9.35 -3.95
N SER A 140 8.69 9.50 -5.21
CA SER A 140 7.79 8.56 -5.87
C SER A 140 8.49 7.23 -6.17
N ARG A 141 9.76 7.28 -6.62
CA ARG A 141 10.58 6.07 -6.84
C ARG A 141 10.80 5.28 -5.55
N VAL A 142 11.10 5.96 -4.45
CA VAL A 142 11.23 5.32 -3.13
C VAL A 142 9.92 4.63 -2.74
N ARG A 143 8.79 5.35 -2.83
CA ARG A 143 7.47 4.82 -2.47
C ARG A 143 7.10 3.60 -3.32
N GLU A 144 7.33 3.67 -4.63
CA GLU A 144 7.08 2.58 -5.57
C GLU A 144 7.93 1.34 -5.25
N ALA A 145 9.25 1.52 -5.05
CA ALA A 145 10.16 0.43 -4.70
C ALA A 145 9.78 -0.25 -3.38
N VAL A 146 9.49 0.52 -2.33
CA VAL A 146 9.07 0.00 -1.02
C VAL A 146 7.73 -0.72 -1.12
N SER A 147 6.75 -0.11 -1.81
CA SER A 147 5.41 -0.69 -1.97
C SER A 147 5.49 -2.05 -2.67
N ARG A 148 6.26 -2.15 -3.76
CA ARG A 148 6.45 -3.40 -4.50
C ARG A 148 7.20 -4.44 -3.69
N ALA A 149 8.28 -4.05 -3.01
CA ALA A 149 9.02 -4.97 -2.14
C ALA A 149 8.11 -5.57 -1.07
N LEU A 150 7.27 -4.75 -0.43
CA LEU A 150 6.28 -5.20 0.55
C LEU A 150 5.28 -6.18 -0.07
N MET A 151 4.68 -5.83 -1.21
CA MET A 151 3.69 -6.67 -1.89
C MET A 151 4.28 -8.00 -2.37
N LEU A 152 5.50 -8.00 -2.90
CA LEU A 152 6.22 -9.23 -3.29
C LEU A 152 6.46 -10.13 -2.07
N VAL A 153 6.92 -9.56 -0.96
CA VAL A 153 7.12 -10.30 0.30
C VAL A 153 5.80 -10.80 0.88
N ALA A 154 4.69 -10.09 0.69
CA ALA A 154 3.37 -10.51 1.13
C ALA A 154 2.77 -11.60 0.23
N ARG A 155 2.94 -11.50 -1.09
CA ARG A 155 2.41 -12.42 -2.12
C ARG A 155 2.94 -13.85 -1.97
N GLN A 156 4.23 -13.99 -1.66
CA GLN A 156 4.93 -15.27 -1.43
C GLN A 156 4.50 -16.38 -2.41
N SER A 157 4.41 -16.06 -3.70
CA SER A 157 4.03 -17.06 -4.72
C SER A 157 5.13 -18.10 -4.92
N GLY A 158 6.39 -17.70 -4.72
CA GLY A 158 7.57 -18.57 -4.79
C GLY A 158 8.85 -17.84 -4.37
N ARG A 159 10.01 -18.47 -4.59
CA ARG A 159 11.32 -17.88 -4.27
C ARG A 159 11.62 -16.61 -5.08
N GLY A 160 11.12 -16.54 -6.31
CA GLY A 160 11.28 -15.37 -7.20
C GLY A 160 10.73 -14.08 -6.60
N ASP A 161 9.63 -14.14 -5.83
CA ASP A 161 9.08 -12.95 -5.18
C ASP A 161 10.05 -12.35 -4.15
N VAL A 162 10.73 -13.21 -3.38
CA VAL A 162 11.71 -12.77 -2.38
C VAL A 162 12.95 -12.19 -3.06
N GLU A 163 13.39 -12.81 -4.16
CA GLU A 163 14.52 -12.32 -4.96
C GLU A 163 14.21 -10.97 -5.60
N ASN A 164 13.01 -10.82 -6.17
CA ASN A 164 12.54 -9.56 -6.76
C ASN A 164 12.39 -8.46 -5.70
N ALA A 165 11.84 -8.79 -4.52
CA ALA A 165 11.75 -7.83 -3.41
C ALA A 165 13.13 -7.36 -2.95
N ARG A 166 14.09 -8.28 -2.84
CA ARG A 166 15.49 -7.94 -2.54
C ARG A 166 16.10 -7.07 -3.64
N SER A 167 15.80 -7.36 -4.90
CA SER A 167 16.24 -6.54 -6.03
C SER A 167 15.71 -5.11 -5.93
N CYS A 168 14.42 -4.90 -5.65
CA CYS A 168 13.84 -3.57 -5.43
C CYS A 168 14.53 -2.80 -4.31
N LEU A 169 14.83 -3.45 -3.18
CA LEU A 169 15.51 -2.82 -2.06
C LEU A 169 16.98 -2.50 -2.38
N ASN A 170 17.66 -3.37 -3.13
CA ASN A 170 19.03 -3.11 -3.58
C ASN A 170 19.08 -1.96 -4.59
N GLU A 171 18.12 -1.89 -5.50
CA GLU A 171 17.97 -0.75 -6.41
C GLU A 171 17.77 0.54 -5.61
N LEU A 172 16.86 0.55 -4.64
CA LEU A 172 16.63 1.71 -3.77
C LEU A 172 17.91 2.17 -3.06
N ARG A 173 18.68 1.24 -2.48
CA ARG A 173 19.97 1.52 -1.84
C ARG A 173 20.98 2.11 -2.83
N ASN A 174 21.03 1.58 -4.05
CA ASN A 174 21.91 2.08 -5.09
C ASN A 174 21.53 3.50 -5.51
N LEU A 175 20.24 3.78 -5.67
CA LEU A 175 19.76 5.12 -6.02
C LEU A 175 20.00 6.12 -4.89
N GLN A 176 19.78 5.70 -3.64
CA GLN A 176 20.11 6.51 -2.47
C GLN A 176 21.60 6.88 -2.46
N ARG A 177 22.48 5.89 -2.64
CA ARG A 177 23.93 6.13 -2.72
C ARG A 177 24.29 7.10 -3.85
N LEU A 178 23.67 6.98 -5.02
CA LEU A 178 23.91 7.90 -6.14
C LEU A 178 23.45 9.32 -5.80
N ALA A 179 22.24 9.47 -5.25
CA ALA A 179 21.71 10.76 -4.83
C ALA A 179 22.58 11.43 -3.76
N GLU A 180 23.06 10.67 -2.77
CA GLU A 180 24.01 11.16 -1.77
C GLU A 180 25.34 11.61 -2.39
N VAL A 181 25.88 10.82 -3.32
CA VAL A 181 27.13 11.15 -4.02
C VAL A 181 26.97 12.44 -4.83
N ASP A 182 25.87 12.59 -5.54
CA ASP A 182 25.62 13.79 -6.36
C ASP A 182 25.39 15.01 -5.48
N TRP A 183 24.61 14.87 -4.40
CA TRP A 183 24.45 15.92 -3.39
C TRP A 183 25.78 16.35 -2.73
N LEU A 184 26.64 15.39 -2.39
CA LEU A 184 27.96 15.68 -1.82
C LEU A 184 28.89 16.38 -2.82
N LYS A 185 28.81 16.08 -4.12
CA LYS A 185 29.59 16.77 -5.15
C LYS A 185 29.15 18.22 -5.36
N GLU A 186 27.88 18.51 -5.17
CA GLU A 186 27.31 19.86 -5.29
C GLU A 186 27.54 20.72 -4.04
N ALA A 187 27.90 20.10 -2.91
CA ALA A 187 28.17 20.81 -1.66
C ALA A 187 29.45 21.65 -1.73
N GLU A 188 29.38 22.90 -1.22
CA GLU A 188 30.55 23.79 -1.14
C GLU A 188 31.69 23.22 -0.28
N ARG A 189 31.36 22.34 0.69
CA ARG A 189 32.30 21.74 1.65
C ARG A 189 32.05 20.24 1.82
N PRO A 190 32.39 19.42 0.81
CA PRO A 190 31.96 18.01 0.74
C PRO A 190 32.39 17.16 1.94
N GLN A 191 33.57 17.43 2.50
CA GLN A 191 34.10 16.68 3.66
C GLN A 191 33.32 16.96 4.94
N GLN A 192 32.95 18.23 5.16
CA GLN A 192 32.14 18.62 6.32
C GLN A 192 30.72 18.06 6.17
N THR A 193 30.12 18.21 4.98
CA THR A 193 28.79 17.68 4.67
C THR A 193 28.73 16.15 4.78
N ALA A 194 29.78 15.43 4.40
CA ALA A 194 29.86 13.98 4.59
C ALA A 194 29.93 13.58 6.06
N LEU A 195 30.67 14.33 6.89
CA LEU A 195 30.70 14.10 8.35
C LEU A 195 29.34 14.40 9.00
N GLU A 196 28.65 15.45 8.56
CA GLU A 196 27.29 15.78 8.99
C GLU A 196 26.30 14.66 8.60
N LEU A 197 26.39 14.14 7.38
CA LEU A 197 25.56 13.01 6.92
C LEU A 197 25.81 11.74 7.76
N LEU A 198 27.07 11.42 8.06
CA LEU A 198 27.41 10.30 8.94
C LEU A 198 26.88 10.50 10.36
N ALA A 199 27.01 11.72 10.91
CA ALA A 199 26.48 12.05 12.21
C ALA A 199 24.94 11.89 12.23
N LEU A 200 24.24 12.37 11.21
CA LEU A 200 22.79 12.21 11.05
C LEU A 200 22.39 10.73 10.94
N TYR A 201 23.15 9.91 10.20
CA TYR A 201 22.89 8.47 10.14
C TYR A 201 23.04 7.78 11.49
N HIS A 202 24.09 8.11 12.24
CA HIS A 202 24.29 7.56 13.58
C HIS A 202 23.26 8.08 14.58
N CYS A 203 22.85 9.34 14.49
CA CYS A 203 21.76 9.88 15.30
C CYS A 203 20.44 9.17 14.99
N ALA A 204 20.08 9.00 13.71
CA ALA A 204 18.88 8.27 13.32
C ALA A 204 18.90 6.82 13.86
N GLN A 205 20.01 6.11 13.66
CA GLN A 205 20.21 4.76 14.19
C GLN A 205 20.14 4.70 15.73
N ALA A 206 20.69 5.69 16.42
CA ALA A 206 20.61 5.77 17.88
C ALA A 206 19.18 6.06 18.35
N THR A 207 18.41 6.81 17.56
CA THR A 207 16.99 7.08 17.84
C THR A 207 16.16 5.80 17.72
N ASP A 208 16.44 4.95 16.73
CA ASP A 208 15.80 3.63 16.59
C ASP A 208 16.11 2.66 17.74
N LEU A 209 17.20 2.90 18.48
CA LEU A 209 17.64 2.09 19.62
C LEU A 209 17.15 2.63 20.97
N LEU A 210 16.60 3.84 21.00
CA LEU A 210 16.03 4.45 22.19
C LEU A 210 14.54 4.05 22.27
N PRO A 211 14.13 3.31 23.31
CA PRO A 211 12.74 2.87 23.50
C PRO A 211 11.78 4.02 23.82
#